data_AF-A0A3C1M2R9-F1
#
_entry.id   AF-A0A3C1M2R9-F1
#
_cell.length_a   1.000
_cell.length_b   1.000
_cell.length_c   1.000
_cell.angle_alpha   90.00
_cell.angle_beta   90.00
_cell.angle_gamma   90.00
#
_symmetry.space_group_name_H-M   'P 1'
#
loop_
_entity.id
_entity.type
_entity.pdbx_description
1 polymer ?
#
loop_
_entity_poly.entity_id
_entity_poly.type
_entity_poly.pdbx_seq_one_letter_code
_entity_poly.pdbx_strand_id
1 'polypeptide(L)'
;TTEVAVMSLQGIVKSESVRVAGNELSEAIQTYMKRVHNLAVGDRTSEEIKIKIGSAYPGDEDNTAMEVRGLHLLSGLPRTVTIKAGEIRESMEEPLSVIVEAVKRTLEKTPPELAADIIERGIVLAGGG
;
A
#
# COMPACT_ATOMS: atom_id res chain seq x y z
N THR A 1 4.20 1.40 10.26
CA THR A 1 3.80 0.03 10.65
C THR A 1 2.31 -0.08 10.44
N THR A 2 1.80 -1.31 10.26
CA THR A 2 0.37 -1.58 10.22
C THR A 2 0.02 -2.41 11.45
N GLU A 3 -0.93 -1.89 12.23
CA GLU A 3 -1.45 -2.53 13.43
C GLU A 3 -2.84 -3.10 13.12
N VAL A 4 -3.05 -4.36 13.43
CA VAL A 4 -4.36 -5.01 13.34
C VAL A 4 -4.73 -5.44 14.76
N ALA A 5 -5.90 -5.04 15.23
CA ALA A 5 -6.37 -5.40 16.56
C ALA A 5 -7.86 -5.71 16.57
N VAL A 6 -8.23 -6.76 17.29
CA VAL A 6 -9.61 -7.08 17.66
C VAL A 6 -9.83 -6.61 19.09
N MET A 7 -10.78 -5.71 19.26
CA MET A 7 -11.09 -5.07 20.54
C MET A 7 -12.45 -5.54 21.04
N SER A 8 -12.56 -5.79 22.34
CA SER A 8 -13.83 -6.07 23.01
C SER A 8 -13.82 -5.49 24.42
N LEU A 9 -14.97 -4.95 24.84
CA LEU A 9 -15.17 -4.30 26.14
C LEU A 9 -14.05 -3.30 26.49
N GLN A 10 -13.10 -3.70 27.34
CA GLN A 10 -12.07 -2.84 27.93
C GLN A 10 -10.66 -3.13 27.41
N GLY A 11 -10.49 -3.94 26.36
CA GLY A 11 -9.14 -4.27 25.91
C GLY A 11 -9.01 -4.88 24.51
N ILE A 12 -7.75 -5.08 24.14
CA ILE A 12 -7.34 -5.79 22.93
C ILE A 12 -7.38 -7.29 23.23
N VAL A 13 -8.17 -8.03 22.46
CA VAL A 13 -8.28 -9.50 22.59
C VAL A 13 -7.19 -10.18 21.77
N LYS A 14 -6.97 -9.69 20.55
CA LYS A 14 -5.90 -10.13 19.64
C LYS A 14 -5.32 -8.94 18.91
N SER A 15 -4.01 -8.97 18.67
CA SER A 15 -3.36 -8.02 17.79
C SER A 15 -2.20 -8.64 17.04
N GLU A 16 -1.92 -8.08 15.86
CA GLU A 16 -0.69 -8.28 15.11
C GLU A 16 -0.14 -6.92 14.67
N SER A 17 1.19 -6.83 14.63
CA SER A 17 1.91 -5.67 14.13
C SER A 17 2.85 -6.11 13.02
N VAL A 18 2.79 -5.43 11.88
CA VAL A 18 3.75 -5.62 10.79
C VAL A 18 4.50 -4.33 10.51
N ARG A 19 5.79 -4.47 10.23
CA ARG A 19 6.67 -3.36 9.83
C ARG A 19 6.54 -3.05 8.34
N VAL A 20 5.32 -3.00 7.84
CA VAL A 20 4.96 -2.64 6.46
C VAL A 20 3.78 -1.68 6.52
N ALA A 21 3.93 -0.50 5.93
CA ALA A 21 2.94 0.57 5.86
C ALA A 21 3.26 1.53 4.69
N GLY A 22 2.96 2.82 4.85
CA GLY A 22 3.12 3.84 3.82
C GLY A 22 4.54 4.02 3.27
N ASN A 23 5.58 3.79 4.07
CA ASN A 23 6.97 3.93 3.60
C ASN A 23 7.32 2.81 2.63
N GLU A 24 7.00 1.56 2.99
CA GLU A 24 7.26 0.39 2.18
C GLU A 24 6.45 0.43 0.87
N LEU A 25 5.24 1.00 0.87
CA LEU A 25 4.48 1.30 -0.36
C LEU A 25 5.23 2.27 -1.27
N SER A 26 5.74 3.38 -0.71
CA SER A 26 6.49 4.38 -1.47
C SER A 26 7.84 3.85 -1.98
N GLU A 27 8.52 3.00 -1.22
CA GLU A 27 9.75 2.30 -1.64
C GLU A 27 9.49 1.31 -2.78
N ALA A 28 8.35 0.62 -2.75
CA ALA A 28 7.95 -0.28 -3.83
C ALA A 28 7.73 0.48 -5.15
N ILE A 29 7.08 1.65 -5.09
CA ILE A 29 6.94 2.58 -6.22
C ILE A 29 8.32 3.03 -6.73
N GLN A 30 9.23 3.46 -5.86
CA GLN A 30 10.58 3.85 -6.27
C GLN A 30 11.31 2.73 -7.01
N THR A 31 11.19 1.51 -6.49
CA THR A 31 11.83 0.33 -7.04
C THR A 31 11.26 0.01 -8.42
N TYR A 32 9.94 0.11 -8.58
CA TYR A 32 9.28 -0.03 -9.87
C TYR A 32 9.76 1.01 -10.89
N MET A 33 9.78 2.30 -10.51
CA MET A 33 10.24 3.39 -11.38
C MET A 33 11.68 3.19 -11.86
N LYS A 34 12.56 2.74 -10.96
CA LYS A 34 13.96 2.43 -11.30
C LYS A 34 14.05 1.25 -12.26
N ARG A 35 13.29 0.17 -12.04
CA ARG A 35 13.36 -1.07 -12.83
C ARG A 35 12.68 -0.98 -14.19
N VAL A 36 11.50 -0.40 -14.26
CA VAL A 36 10.66 -0.38 -15.47
C VAL A 36 10.95 0.84 -16.33
N HIS A 37 11.09 2.02 -15.71
CA HIS A 37 11.27 3.28 -16.45
C HIS A 37 12.72 3.79 -16.46
N ASN A 38 13.68 3.08 -15.84
CA ASN A 38 15.05 3.56 -15.64
C ASN A 38 15.11 4.97 -15.04
N LEU A 39 14.15 5.29 -14.16
CA LEU A 39 13.97 6.62 -13.60
C LEU A 39 14.13 6.57 -12.08
N ALA A 40 15.11 7.30 -11.56
CA ALA A 40 15.23 7.53 -10.12
C ALA A 40 14.33 8.69 -9.70
N VAL A 41 13.45 8.41 -8.75
CA VAL A 41 12.57 9.36 -8.07
C VAL A 41 12.85 9.33 -6.57
N GLY A 42 12.65 10.46 -5.89
CA GLY A 42 12.85 10.56 -4.44
C GLY A 42 11.58 10.24 -3.63
N ASP A 43 11.71 10.24 -2.30
CA ASP A 43 10.62 9.89 -1.37
C ASP A 43 9.38 10.76 -1.58
N ARG A 44 9.57 12.09 -1.67
CA ARG A 44 8.47 13.03 -1.88
C ARG A 44 7.69 12.76 -3.17
N THR A 45 8.39 12.50 -4.27
CA THR A 45 7.76 12.21 -5.57
C THR A 45 7.03 10.88 -5.54
N SER A 46 7.59 9.88 -4.86
CA SER A 46 6.99 8.55 -4.73
C SER A 46 5.72 8.60 -3.87
N GLU A 47 5.76 9.36 -2.78
CA GLU A 47 4.59 9.63 -1.94
C GLU A 47 3.49 10.38 -2.72
N GLU A 48 3.87 11.36 -3.55
CA GLU A 48 2.93 12.09 -4.40
C GLU A 48 2.25 11.17 -5.42
N ILE A 49 3.00 10.25 -6.04
CA ILE A 49 2.45 9.22 -6.93
C ILE A 49 1.45 8.35 -6.18
N LYS A 50 1.83 7.86 -4.99
CA LYS A 50 0.97 7.03 -4.13
C LYS A 50 -0.36 7.72 -3.82
N ILE A 51 -0.31 8.98 -3.39
CA ILE A 51 -1.51 9.76 -3.02
C ILE A 51 -2.40 10.05 -4.23
N LYS A 52 -1.83 10.31 -5.41
CA LYS A 52 -2.59 10.75 -6.59
C LYS A 52 -3.19 9.63 -7.41
N ILE A 53 -2.45 8.53 -7.59
CA ILE A 53 -2.84 7.44 -8.51
C ILE A 53 -2.58 6.04 -7.92
N GLY A 54 -2.28 5.95 -6.62
CA GLY A 54 -2.15 4.66 -5.94
C GLY A 54 -3.51 4.02 -5.70
N SER A 55 -3.61 2.71 -5.94
CA SER A 55 -4.78 1.91 -5.60
C SER A 55 -4.36 0.53 -5.12
N ALA A 56 -5.15 -0.05 -4.21
CA ALA A 56 -4.98 -1.42 -3.73
C ALA A 56 -5.88 -2.44 -4.47
N TYR A 57 -6.74 -1.99 -5.39
CA TYR A 57 -7.70 -2.85 -6.07
C TYR A 57 -7.89 -2.43 -7.54
N PRO A 58 -8.07 -3.36 -8.50
CA PRO A 58 -8.35 -3.02 -9.89
C PRO A 58 -9.67 -2.28 -10.06
N GLY A 59 -9.66 -1.22 -10.87
CA GLY A 59 -10.85 -0.44 -11.17
C GLY A 59 -10.73 0.41 -12.42
N ASP A 60 -11.76 1.21 -12.71
CA ASP A 60 -11.80 2.07 -13.89
C ASP A 60 -10.67 3.11 -13.91
N GLU A 61 -10.18 3.48 -12.71
CA GLU A 61 -9.10 4.45 -12.51
C GLU A 61 -7.72 3.95 -13.00
N ASP A 62 -7.57 2.66 -13.32
CA ASP A 62 -6.32 2.04 -13.79
C ASP A 62 -5.71 2.74 -15.01
N ASN A 63 -6.56 3.31 -15.86
CA ASN A 63 -6.16 4.02 -17.07
C ASN A 63 -5.74 5.48 -16.81
N THR A 64 -5.93 5.97 -15.59
CA THR A 64 -5.49 7.32 -15.18
C THR A 64 -3.98 7.40 -15.29
N ALA A 65 -3.49 8.46 -15.92
CA ALA A 65 -2.08 8.67 -16.16
C ALA A 65 -1.57 9.94 -15.47
N MET A 66 -0.31 9.91 -15.05
CA MET A 66 0.39 11.03 -14.45
C MET A 66 1.78 11.18 -15.07
N GLU A 67 2.22 12.41 -15.28
CA GLU A 67 3.60 12.70 -15.64
C GLU A 67 4.48 12.78 -14.40
N VAL A 68 5.60 12.07 -14.42
CA VAL A 68 6.57 12.03 -13.33
C VAL A 68 7.93 12.44 -13.86
N ARG A 69 8.54 13.41 -13.19
CA ARG A 69 9.90 13.86 -13.47
C ARG A 69 10.88 13.22 -12.50
N GLY A 70 11.99 12.72 -13.02
CA GLY A 70 13.06 12.14 -12.22
C GLY A 70 14.41 12.19 -12.95
N LEU A 71 15.40 11.52 -12.38
CA LEU A 71 16.73 11.39 -12.97
C LEU A 71 16.80 10.09 -13.78
N HIS A 72 17.04 10.19 -15.08
CA HIS A 72 17.18 9.00 -15.91
C HIS A 72 18.53 8.33 -15.65
N LEU A 73 18.52 7.06 -15.23
CA LEU A 73 19.70 6.36 -14.71
C LEU A 73 20.78 6.11 -15.78
N LEU A 74 20.38 5.92 -17.04
CA LEU A 74 21.34 5.64 -18.12
C LEU A 74 22.02 6.91 -18.65
N SER A 75 21.28 8.02 -18.74
CA SER A 75 21.81 9.27 -19.30
C SER A 75 22.29 10.26 -18.24
N GLY A 76 21.90 10.08 -16.97
CA GLY A 76 22.19 11.02 -15.89
C GLY A 76 21.48 12.37 -16.02
N LEU A 77 20.47 12.49 -16.92
CA LEU A 77 19.76 13.73 -17.17
C LEU A 77 18.32 13.69 -16.65
N PRO A 78 17.74 14.82 -16.24
CA PRO A 78 16.32 14.88 -15.88
C PRO A 78 15.44 14.48 -17.06
N ARG A 79 14.49 13.57 -16.81
CA ARG A 79 13.52 13.08 -17.80
C ARG A 79 12.13 13.04 -17.17
N THR A 80 11.12 13.24 -18.01
CA THR A 80 9.71 13.04 -17.67
C THR A 80 9.22 11.76 -18.34
N VAL A 81 8.49 10.94 -17.58
CA VAL A 81 7.81 9.74 -18.08
C VAL A 81 6.33 9.79 -17.68
N THR A 82 5.47 9.21 -18.49
CA THR A 82 4.05 9.04 -18.16
C THR A 82 3.86 7.65 -17.57
N ILE A 83 3.21 7.58 -16.41
CA ILE A 83 2.88 6.33 -15.71
C ILE A 83 1.37 6.21 -15.55
N LYS A 84 0.86 4.98 -15.49
CA LYS A 84 -0.56 4.69 -15.25
C LYS A 84 -0.82 4.17 -13.83
N ALA A 85 -2.02 4.40 -13.32
CA ALA A 85 -2.44 3.92 -12.00
C ALA A 85 -2.36 2.38 -11.88
N GLY A 86 -2.67 1.64 -12.95
CA GLY A 86 -2.53 0.17 -12.96
C GLY A 86 -1.09 -0.31 -12.70
N GLU A 87 -0.11 0.35 -13.30
CA GLU A 87 1.32 0.07 -13.09
C GLU A 87 1.73 0.32 -11.63
N ILE A 88 1.20 1.39 -11.03
CA ILE A 88 1.45 1.73 -9.63
C ILE A 88 0.78 0.76 -8.67
N ARG A 89 -0.45 0.29 -8.95
CA ARG A 89 -1.07 -0.79 -8.16
C ARG A 89 -0.17 -2.03 -8.15
N GLU A 90 0.26 -2.49 -9.33
CA GLU A 90 1.12 -3.68 -9.45
C GLU A 90 2.41 -3.50 -8.66
N SER A 91 2.99 -2.30 -8.67
CA SER A 91 4.20 -2.01 -7.88
C SER A 91 4.01 -2.19 -6.37
N MET A 92 2.79 -2.01 -5.86
CA MET A 92 2.48 -2.07 -4.42
C MET A 92 1.92 -3.43 -3.96
N GLU A 93 1.82 -4.42 -4.86
CA GLU A 93 1.16 -5.71 -4.58
C GLU A 93 1.81 -6.45 -3.40
N GLU A 94 3.13 -6.50 -3.34
CA GLU A 94 3.87 -7.20 -2.27
C GLU A 94 3.62 -6.60 -0.88
N PRO A 95 3.86 -5.29 -0.61
CA PRO A 95 3.58 -4.71 0.70
C PRO A 95 2.09 -4.77 1.07
N LEU A 96 1.17 -4.60 0.11
CA LEU A 96 -0.27 -4.77 0.36
C LEU A 96 -0.61 -6.21 0.77
N SER A 97 0.00 -7.20 0.14
CA SER A 97 -0.19 -8.61 0.49
C SER A 97 0.24 -8.91 1.92
N VAL A 98 1.34 -8.31 2.40
CA VAL A 98 1.78 -8.45 3.80
C VAL A 98 0.74 -7.88 4.77
N ILE A 99 0.14 -6.74 4.44
CA ILE A 99 -0.92 -6.11 5.25
C ILE A 99 -2.17 -7.00 5.30
N VAL A 100 -2.63 -7.47 4.14
CA VAL A 100 -3.79 -8.36 4.03
C VAL A 100 -3.58 -9.66 4.81
N GLU A 101 -2.38 -10.22 4.74
CA GLU A 101 -2.05 -11.44 5.47
C GLU A 101 -2.05 -11.22 6.99
N ALA A 102 -1.60 -10.07 7.48
CA ALA A 102 -1.71 -9.72 8.89
C ALA A 102 -3.17 -9.65 9.37
N VAL A 103 -4.06 -9.10 8.53
CA VAL A 103 -5.51 -9.07 8.80
C VAL A 103 -6.06 -10.50 8.87
N LYS A 104 -5.77 -11.34 7.89
CA LYS A 104 -6.23 -12.74 7.85
C LYS A 104 -5.78 -13.53 9.07
N ARG A 105 -4.48 -13.50 9.41
CA ARG A 105 -3.94 -14.19 10.59
C ARG A 105 -4.57 -13.71 11.89
N THR A 106 -4.92 -12.43 11.98
CA THR A 106 -5.60 -11.89 13.16
C THR A 106 -7.01 -12.44 13.29
N LEU A 107 -7.76 -12.49 12.17
CA LEU A 107 -9.11 -13.06 12.13
C LEU A 107 -9.10 -14.58 12.42
N GLU A 108 -8.14 -15.33 11.89
CA GLU A 108 -8.00 -16.78 12.15
C GLU A 108 -7.77 -17.10 13.63
N LYS A 109 -7.08 -16.22 14.35
CA LYS A 109 -6.80 -16.37 15.79
C LYS A 109 -7.89 -15.78 16.69
N THR A 110 -8.94 -15.18 16.09
CA THR A 110 -10.02 -14.52 16.82
C THR A 110 -11.05 -15.55 17.30
N PRO A 111 -11.49 -15.50 18.57
CA PRO A 111 -12.54 -16.38 19.07
C PRO A 111 -13.81 -16.32 18.22
N PRO A 112 -14.51 -17.45 17.99
CA PRO A 112 -15.70 -17.48 17.14
C PRO A 112 -16.79 -16.48 17.54
N GLU A 113 -16.97 -16.22 18.84
CA GLU A 113 -17.97 -15.26 19.30
C GLU A 113 -17.69 -13.84 18.78
N LEU A 114 -16.42 -13.43 18.77
CA LEU A 114 -16.01 -12.12 18.27
C LEU A 114 -15.92 -12.09 16.74
N ALA A 115 -15.61 -13.22 16.10
CA ALA A 115 -15.62 -13.32 14.65
C ALA A 115 -17.03 -13.09 14.09
N ALA A 116 -18.06 -13.62 14.75
CA ALA A 116 -19.45 -13.35 14.39
C ALA A 116 -19.80 -11.85 14.49
N ASP A 117 -19.39 -11.18 15.57
CA ASP A 117 -19.57 -9.74 15.75
C ASP A 117 -18.87 -8.92 14.66
N ILE A 118 -17.67 -9.33 14.23
CA ILE A 118 -16.92 -8.68 13.15
C ILE A 118 -17.64 -8.82 11.81
N ILE A 119 -18.28 -9.96 11.53
CA ILE A 119 -19.05 -10.15 10.30
C ILE A 119 -20.22 -9.16 10.23
N GLU A 120 -20.88 -8.90 11.36
CA GLU A 120 -22.01 -7.95 11.42
C GLU A 120 -21.57 -6.49 11.38
N ARG A 121 -20.49 -6.13 12.10
CA ARG A 121 -20.05 -4.74 12.26
C ARG A 121 -19.04 -4.29 11.22
N GLY A 122 -18.35 -5.24 10.59
CA GLY A 122 -17.27 -4.99 9.64
C GLY A 122 -15.93 -4.65 10.30
N ILE A 123 -14.97 -4.28 9.45
CA ILE A 123 -13.62 -3.88 9.82
C ILE A 123 -13.51 -2.36 9.71
N VAL A 124 -12.92 -1.73 10.72
CA VAL A 124 -12.61 -0.30 10.68
C VAL A 124 -11.16 -0.12 10.24
N LEU A 125 -10.95 0.60 9.15
CA LEU A 125 -9.62 1.01 8.68
C LEU A 125 -9.36 2.46 9.09
N ALA A 126 -8.23 2.69 9.75
CA ALA A 126 -7.79 4.01 10.16
C ALA A 126 -6.28 4.16 10.02
N GLY A 127 -5.81 5.38 9.80
CA GLY A 127 -4.42 5.69 9.47
C GLY A 127 -4.33 6.45 8.15
N GLY A 128 -3.21 7.14 7.91
CA GLY A 128 -2.97 7.86 6.66
C GLY A 128 -2.20 7.06 5.61
N GLY A 129 -1.90 5.79 5.91
CA GLY A 129 -1.15 4.87 5.05
C GLY A 129 -2.00 4.21 3.99
#